data_AF-A0A7S2HDW0-F1
#
_entry.id   AF-A0A7S2HDW0-F1
#
_cell.length_a   1.000
_cell.length_b   1.000
_cell.length_c   1.000
_cell.angle_alpha   90.00
_cell.angle_beta   90.00
_cell.angle_gamma   90.00
#
_symmetry.space_group_name_H-M   'P 1'
#
loop_
_entity.id
_entity.type
_entity.pdbx_description
1 polymer ?
#
loop_
_entity_poly.entity_id
_entity_poly.type
_entity_poly.pdbx_seq_one_letter_code
_entity_poly.pdbx_strand_id
1 'polypeptide(L)'
;EHLSGDAAFQEKRRMAGSEDRSYAGHGSNWDGMLAVLRAKFKLKAMEKLLLKTGEAYLLEHNSVMGRDDIWSDNCDGNGMNWLGLQLMLIRDEIQKKQTWTPYIQQCLDITTGAFVNNVGQDHWRDTVRRARQAVVDEMQK
;
A
#
# COMPACT_ATOMS: atom_id res chain seq x y z
N GLU A 1 -7.36 12.94 -21.05
CA GLU A 1 -6.22 13.89 -21.10
C GLU A 1 -5.04 13.31 -20.34
N HIS A 2 -3.81 13.65 -20.74
CA HIS A 2 -2.57 13.21 -20.06
C HIS A 2 -2.03 14.35 -19.19
N LEU A 3 -2.40 14.41 -17.91
CA LEU A 3 -1.84 15.34 -16.94
C LEU A 3 -0.49 14.82 -16.41
N SER A 4 0.42 15.73 -16.08
CA SER A 4 1.59 15.41 -15.24
C SER A 4 1.14 15.07 -13.82
N GLY A 5 2.04 14.50 -13.00
CA GLY A 5 1.74 14.23 -11.59
C GLY A 5 1.33 15.48 -10.81
N ASP A 6 2.08 16.58 -10.97
CA ASP A 6 1.77 17.84 -10.32
C ASP A 6 0.45 18.44 -10.81
N ALA A 7 0.18 18.39 -12.11
CA ALA A 7 -1.07 18.89 -12.68
C ALA A 7 -2.27 18.06 -12.18
N ALA A 8 -2.14 16.73 -12.12
CA ALA A 8 -3.16 15.86 -11.55
C ALA A 8 -3.37 16.15 -10.05
N PHE A 9 -2.32 16.48 -9.30
CA PHE A 9 -2.44 16.87 -7.90
C PHE A 9 -3.18 18.20 -7.72
N GLN A 10 -2.89 19.21 -8.54
CA GLN A 10 -3.63 20.48 -8.50
C GLN A 10 -5.09 20.28 -8.90
N GLU A 11 -5.35 19.46 -9.91
CA GLU A 11 -6.71 19.14 -10.34
C GLU A 11 -7.50 18.42 -9.24
N LYS A 12 -6.88 17.43 -8.57
CA LYS A 12 -7.45 16.80 -7.37
C LYS A 12 -7.87 17.85 -6.34
N ARG A 13 -7.01 18.83 -6.05
CA ARG A 13 -7.32 19.89 -5.08
C ARG A 13 -8.47 20.77 -5.53
N ARG A 14 -8.54 21.09 -6.83
CA ARG A 14 -9.63 21.86 -7.43
C ARG A 14 -10.97 21.12 -7.30
N MET A 15 -10.95 19.79 -7.40
CA MET A 15 -12.14 18.93 -7.32
C MET A 15 -12.48 18.49 -5.88
N ALA A 16 -11.81 19.01 -4.85
CA ALA A 16 -12.05 18.61 -3.48
C ALA A 16 -13.54 18.79 -3.09
N GLY A 17 -14.11 17.78 -2.45
CA GLY A 17 -15.54 17.72 -2.09
C GLY A 17 -16.46 17.16 -3.19
N SER A 18 -15.92 16.86 -4.38
CA SER A 18 -16.63 16.21 -5.49
C SER A 18 -16.02 14.87 -5.88
N GLU A 19 -15.40 14.18 -4.91
CA GLU A 19 -14.71 12.92 -5.16
C GLU A 19 -15.68 11.81 -5.56
N ASP A 20 -15.30 11.04 -6.59
CA ASP A 20 -15.99 9.82 -6.96
C ASP A 20 -15.68 8.71 -5.94
N ARG A 21 -16.61 8.48 -5.02
CA ARG A 21 -16.52 7.40 -4.02
C ARG A 21 -16.88 6.02 -4.57
N SER A 22 -17.26 5.91 -5.84
CA SER A 22 -17.34 4.62 -6.54
C SER A 22 -15.99 4.16 -7.06
N TYR A 23 -14.95 5.01 -7.00
CA TYR A 23 -13.60 4.72 -7.47
C TYR A 23 -13.60 4.27 -8.93
N ALA A 24 -14.24 5.04 -9.81
CA ALA A 24 -14.46 4.70 -11.22
C ALA A 24 -15.16 3.34 -11.42
N GLY A 25 -16.08 2.98 -10.53
CA GLY A 25 -16.80 1.71 -10.55
C GLY A 25 -16.07 0.53 -9.91
N HIS A 26 -14.90 0.73 -9.30
CA HIS A 26 -14.19 -0.32 -8.56
C HIS A 26 -14.79 -0.61 -7.17
N GLY A 27 -15.65 0.26 -6.65
CA GLY A 27 -16.45 0.03 -5.45
C GLY A 27 -15.80 0.51 -4.15
N SER A 28 -14.51 0.25 -3.93
CA SER A 28 -13.79 0.66 -2.72
C SER A 28 -12.44 1.32 -3.00
N ASN A 29 -11.88 2.01 -2.00
CA ASN A 29 -10.52 2.57 -2.11
C ASN A 29 -9.47 1.46 -2.27
N TRP A 30 -9.68 0.33 -1.60
CA TRP A 30 -8.86 -0.87 -1.71
C TRP A 30 -8.82 -1.37 -3.15
N ASP A 31 -9.99 -1.60 -3.75
CA ASP A 31 -10.12 -2.13 -5.10
C ASP A 31 -9.64 -1.13 -6.16
N GLY A 32 -9.98 0.15 -5.97
CA GLY A 32 -9.55 1.23 -6.86
C GLY A 32 -8.02 1.34 -6.91
N MET A 33 -7.35 1.33 -5.76
CA MET A 33 -5.89 1.34 -5.74
C MET A 33 -5.30 0.05 -6.31
N LEU A 34 -5.86 -1.12 -5.97
CA LEU A 34 -5.35 -2.39 -6.47
C LEU A 34 -5.44 -2.47 -8.00
N ALA A 35 -6.51 -1.95 -8.59
CA ALA A 35 -6.66 -1.83 -10.04
C ALA A 35 -5.59 -0.92 -10.66
N VAL A 36 -5.33 0.26 -10.08
CA VAL A 36 -4.29 1.19 -10.53
C VAL A 36 -2.90 0.55 -10.42
N LEU A 37 -2.58 -0.09 -9.29
CA LEU A 37 -1.29 -0.75 -9.10
C LEU A 37 -1.10 -1.91 -10.06
N ARG A 38 -2.11 -2.77 -10.26
CA ARG A 38 -2.05 -3.83 -11.28
C ARG A 38 -1.82 -3.27 -12.67
N ALA A 39 -2.48 -2.17 -13.04
CA ALA A 39 -2.22 -1.50 -14.32
C ALA A 39 -0.78 -0.97 -14.41
N LYS A 40 -0.27 -0.32 -13.35
CA LYS A 40 1.10 0.21 -13.28
C LYS A 40 2.15 -0.89 -13.44
N PHE A 41 2.00 -2.00 -12.75
CA PHE A 41 2.98 -3.09 -12.74
C PHE A 41 2.83 -4.09 -13.90
N LYS A 42 1.83 -3.92 -14.78
CA LYS A 42 1.84 -4.55 -16.12
C LYS A 42 2.95 -3.99 -17.01
N LEU A 43 3.44 -2.78 -16.74
CA LEU A 43 4.56 -2.18 -17.47
C LEU A 43 5.86 -2.90 -17.09
N LYS A 44 6.58 -3.46 -18.08
CA LYS A 44 7.79 -4.29 -17.83
C LYS A 44 8.88 -3.60 -17.02
N ALA A 45 9.06 -2.29 -17.19
CA ALA A 45 10.01 -1.53 -16.39
C ALA A 45 9.62 -1.50 -14.90
N MET A 46 8.34 -1.32 -14.61
CA MET A 46 7.81 -1.28 -13.23
C MET A 46 7.79 -2.66 -12.60
N GLU A 47 7.34 -3.68 -13.35
CA GLU A 47 7.40 -5.10 -12.94
C GLU A 47 8.81 -5.47 -12.46
N LYS A 48 9.83 -5.17 -13.26
CA LYS A 48 11.24 -5.46 -12.93
C LYS A 48 11.69 -4.76 -11.65
N LEU A 49 11.25 -3.52 -11.41
CA LEU A 49 11.59 -2.80 -10.17
C LEU A 49 10.92 -3.43 -8.95
N LEU A 50 9.64 -3.81 -9.04
CA LEU A 50 8.96 -4.50 -7.96
C LEU A 50 9.60 -5.84 -7.64
N LEU A 51 9.93 -6.64 -8.65
CA LEU A 51 10.58 -7.94 -8.46
C LEU A 51 11.97 -7.83 -7.83
N LYS A 52 12.71 -6.75 -8.11
CA LYS A 52 14.03 -6.49 -7.50
C LYS A 52 13.98 -6.27 -5.99
N THR A 53 12.82 -5.97 -5.43
CA THR A 53 12.65 -5.86 -3.97
C THR A 53 12.73 -7.21 -3.26
N GLY A 54 12.75 -8.33 -4.01
CA GLY A 54 12.91 -9.66 -3.45
C GLY A 54 11.80 -9.99 -2.45
N GLU A 55 12.18 -10.51 -1.29
CA GLU A 55 11.24 -10.84 -0.21
C GLU A 55 11.11 -9.72 0.83
N ALA A 56 11.74 -8.56 0.60
CA ALA A 56 11.74 -7.46 1.56
C ALA A 56 10.32 -6.97 1.85
N TYR A 57 10.09 -6.57 3.10
CA TYR A 57 8.90 -5.83 3.48
C TYR A 57 8.93 -4.45 2.80
N LEU A 58 7.82 -4.06 2.16
CA LEU A 58 7.69 -2.75 1.54
C LEU A 58 6.96 -1.83 2.51
N LEU A 59 7.66 -0.84 3.05
CA LEU A 59 7.13 0.17 3.96
C LEU A 59 6.95 1.49 3.21
N GLU A 60 5.70 1.94 3.05
CA GLU A 60 5.41 3.30 2.63
C GLU A 60 5.54 4.23 3.84
N HIS A 61 6.60 5.01 3.87
CA HIS A 61 6.84 6.00 4.90
C HIS A 61 6.46 7.40 4.42
N ASN A 62 5.65 8.10 5.19
CA ASN A 62 5.36 9.51 4.93
C ASN A 62 6.00 10.39 6.01
N SER A 63 6.48 11.58 5.62
CA SER A 63 7.27 12.44 6.52
C SER A 63 6.44 13.30 7.49
N VAL A 64 5.11 13.18 7.51
CA VAL A 64 4.23 14.03 8.31
C VAL A 64 3.14 13.19 8.97
N MET A 65 3.26 13.04 10.28
CA MET A 65 2.24 12.39 11.12
C MET A 65 0.83 12.96 10.86
N GLY A 66 -0.15 12.07 10.73
CA GLY A 66 -1.55 12.42 10.46
C GLY A 66 -1.86 12.72 8.99
N ARG A 67 -0.87 12.68 8.09
CA ARG A 67 -1.10 12.90 6.65
C ARG A 67 -1.83 11.73 6.00
N ASP A 68 -1.46 10.50 6.33
CA ASP A 68 -2.03 9.27 5.76
C ASP A 68 -1.75 8.08 6.68
N ASP A 69 -2.73 7.65 7.44
CA ASP A 69 -2.62 6.49 8.34
C ASP A 69 -3.14 5.19 7.71
N ILE A 70 -3.67 5.23 6.49
CA ILE A 70 -4.20 4.06 5.79
C ILE A 70 -3.15 3.49 4.83
N TRP A 71 -2.63 4.32 3.92
CA TRP A 71 -1.73 3.84 2.87
C TRP A 71 -0.27 3.77 3.31
N SER A 72 0.08 4.46 4.39
CA SER A 72 1.45 4.56 4.89
C SER A 72 1.59 4.11 6.34
N ASP A 73 2.79 4.22 6.88
CA ASP A 73 3.12 3.98 8.28
C ASP A 73 2.72 5.13 9.23
N ASN A 74 2.11 6.20 8.72
CA ASN A 74 1.76 7.42 9.47
C ASN A 74 2.97 8.19 10.06
N CYS A 75 4.18 8.05 9.50
CA CYS A 75 5.45 8.59 10.01
C CYS A 75 5.97 7.91 11.30
N ASP A 76 5.07 7.44 12.16
CA ASP A 76 5.37 6.92 13.50
C ASP A 76 5.23 5.39 13.61
N GLY A 77 4.79 4.71 12.56
CA GLY A 77 4.53 3.28 12.52
C GLY A 77 3.11 2.88 12.95
N ASN A 78 2.22 3.83 13.26
CA ASN A 78 0.85 3.52 13.68
C ASN A 78 -0.15 3.41 12.52
N GLY A 79 0.29 3.67 11.29
CA GLY A 79 -0.51 3.50 10.08
C GLY A 79 -0.66 2.04 9.62
N MET A 80 -1.44 1.84 8.56
CA MET A 80 -1.78 0.51 8.03
C MET A 80 -0.92 0.09 6.83
N ASN A 81 -0.11 0.97 6.26
CA ASN A 81 0.80 0.65 5.13
C ASN A 81 0.12 -0.15 4.00
N TRP A 82 -1.13 0.19 3.64
CA TRP A 82 -1.85 -0.55 2.60
C TRP A 82 -1.16 -0.50 1.23
N LEU A 83 -0.38 0.55 0.94
CA LEU A 83 0.36 0.63 -0.31
C LEU A 83 1.42 -0.47 -0.37
N GLY A 84 2.28 -0.55 0.66
CA GLY A 84 3.29 -1.59 0.76
C GLY A 84 2.69 -3.00 0.73
N LEU A 85 1.57 -3.18 1.44
CA LEU A 85 0.81 -4.43 1.46
C LEU A 85 0.35 -4.87 0.07
N GLN A 86 -0.36 -4.02 -0.67
CA GLN A 86 -0.85 -4.36 -2.01
C GLN A 86 0.31 -4.61 -2.98
N LEU A 87 1.41 -3.88 -2.87
CA LEU A 87 2.61 -4.14 -3.67
C LEU A 87 3.21 -5.52 -3.40
N MET A 88 3.22 -5.98 -2.14
CA MET A 88 3.69 -7.32 -1.80
C MET A 88 2.75 -8.42 -2.33
N LEU A 89 1.43 -8.21 -2.30
CA LEU A 89 0.46 -9.12 -2.93
C LEU A 89 0.67 -9.20 -4.46
N ILE A 90 0.84 -8.06 -5.13
CA ILE A 90 1.10 -8.02 -6.58
C ILE A 90 2.44 -8.69 -6.91
N ARG A 91 3.47 -8.50 -6.09
CA ARG A 91 4.77 -9.16 -6.25
C ARG A 91 4.63 -10.68 -6.20
N ASP A 92 3.92 -11.19 -5.20
CA ASP A 92 3.60 -12.63 -5.08
C ASP A 92 2.80 -13.15 -6.27
N GLU A 93 1.79 -12.40 -6.73
CA GLU A 93 0.97 -12.71 -7.92
C GLU A 93 1.85 -12.87 -9.18
N ILE A 94 2.74 -11.92 -9.45
CA ILE A 94 3.66 -11.93 -10.60
C ILE A 94 4.64 -13.10 -10.51
N GLN A 95 5.20 -13.36 -9.31
CA GLN A 95 6.16 -14.44 -9.10
C GLN A 95 5.52 -15.82 -9.02
N LYS A 96 4.19 -15.89 -8.88
CA LYS A 96 3.45 -17.12 -8.53
C LYS A 96 4.02 -17.76 -7.26
N LYS A 97 4.35 -16.92 -6.29
CA LYS A 97 4.88 -17.29 -4.97
C LYS A 97 3.88 -16.96 -3.88
N GLN A 98 4.17 -17.45 -2.68
CA GLN A 98 3.35 -17.28 -1.49
C GLN A 98 4.21 -16.77 -0.33
N THR A 99 5.07 -15.77 -0.61
CA THR A 99 6.02 -15.25 0.38
C THR A 99 5.30 -14.40 1.43
N TRP A 100 4.43 -13.48 1.00
CA TRP A 100 3.69 -12.57 1.88
C TRP A 100 2.19 -12.85 1.93
N THR A 101 1.64 -13.38 0.84
CA THR A 101 0.19 -13.60 0.68
C THR A 101 -0.42 -14.43 1.82
N PRO A 102 0.16 -15.57 2.27
CA PRO A 102 -0.40 -16.35 3.36
C PRO A 102 -0.43 -15.58 4.69
N TYR A 103 0.62 -14.80 4.98
CA TYR A 103 0.68 -13.99 6.20
C TYR A 103 -0.36 -12.87 6.16
N ILE A 104 -0.48 -12.18 5.02
CA ILE A 104 -1.47 -11.11 4.85
C ILE A 104 -2.89 -11.66 4.98
N GLN A 105 -3.19 -12.82 4.40
CA GLN A 105 -4.50 -13.48 4.50
C GLN A 105 -4.89 -13.88 5.93
N GLN A 106 -3.90 -14.14 6.81
CA GLN A 106 -4.17 -14.36 8.23
C GLN A 106 -4.57 -13.06 8.96
N CYS A 107 -4.17 -11.91 8.44
CA CYS A 107 -4.46 -10.61 9.04
C CYS A 107 -5.75 -9.98 8.50
N LEU A 108 -5.99 -10.08 7.19
CA LEU A 108 -7.11 -9.44 6.50
C LEU A 108 -7.59 -10.25 5.28
N ASP A 109 -8.84 -10.02 4.89
CA ASP A 109 -9.37 -10.52 3.63
C ASP A 109 -8.81 -9.72 2.46
N ILE A 110 -7.91 -10.34 1.69
CA ILE A 110 -7.23 -9.72 0.55
C ILE A 110 -8.17 -9.25 -0.58
N THR A 111 -9.43 -9.72 -0.57
CA THR A 111 -10.45 -9.31 -1.53
C THR A 111 -11.03 -7.95 -1.17
N THR A 112 -11.22 -7.68 0.12
CA THR A 112 -11.94 -6.49 0.60
C THR A 112 -11.03 -5.49 1.32
N GLY A 113 -9.82 -5.89 1.70
CA GLY A 113 -8.92 -5.11 2.55
C GLY A 113 -9.32 -5.10 4.03
N ALA A 114 -10.45 -5.72 4.39
CA ALA A 114 -10.97 -5.71 5.75
C ALA A 114 -10.19 -6.68 6.64
N PHE A 115 -9.77 -6.23 7.82
CA PHE A 115 -9.15 -7.11 8.82
C PHE A 115 -10.11 -8.20 9.25
N VAL A 116 -9.62 -9.43 9.38
CA VAL A 116 -10.45 -10.59 9.73
C VAL A 116 -11.04 -10.47 11.14
N ASN A 117 -10.31 -9.80 12.04
CA ASN A 117 -10.70 -9.45 13.40
C ASN A 117 -9.64 -8.50 14.00
N ASN A 118 -9.85 -8.06 15.24
CA ASN A 118 -8.92 -7.18 15.96
C ASN A 118 -7.52 -7.80 16.11
N VAL A 119 -7.41 -9.12 16.30
CA VAL A 119 -6.11 -9.80 16.43
C VAL A 119 -5.32 -9.74 15.11
N GLY A 120 -5.99 -9.96 13.98
CA GLY A 120 -5.39 -9.81 12.65
C GLY A 120 -4.93 -8.37 12.38
N GLN A 121 -5.74 -7.40 12.81
CA GLN A 121 -5.36 -5.99 12.76
C GLN A 121 -4.13 -5.69 13.63
N ASP A 122 -4.11 -6.17 14.87
CA ASP A 122 -3.00 -5.94 15.81
C ASP A 122 -1.70 -6.59 15.29
N HIS A 123 -1.77 -7.82 14.79
CA HIS A 123 -0.63 -8.49 14.17
C HIS A 123 -0.05 -7.69 12.99
N TRP A 124 -0.91 -7.16 12.13
CA TRP A 124 -0.46 -6.36 11.01
C TRP A 124 0.17 -5.03 11.47
N ARG A 125 -0.47 -4.31 12.41
CA ARG A 125 0.07 -3.06 12.96
C ARG A 125 1.42 -3.28 13.65
N ASP A 126 1.58 -4.38 14.39
CA ASP A 126 2.86 -4.75 14.97
C ASP A 126 3.94 -4.96 13.91
N THR A 127 3.60 -5.56 12.78
CA THR A 127 4.53 -5.70 11.64
C THR A 127 4.93 -4.35 11.06
N VAL A 128 3.98 -3.41 10.88
CA VAL A 128 4.30 -2.05 10.40
C VAL A 128 5.25 -1.34 11.38
N ARG A 129 4.96 -1.38 12.68
CA ARG A 129 5.82 -0.77 13.72
C ARG A 129 7.22 -1.35 13.71
N ARG A 130 7.36 -2.68 13.62
CA ARG A 130 8.66 -3.36 13.55
C ARG A 130 9.44 -2.98 12.30
N ALA A 131 8.77 -2.90 11.15
CA ALA A 131 9.40 -2.47 9.91
C ALA A 131 9.92 -1.02 10.00
N ARG A 132 9.10 -0.11 10.54
CA ARG A 132 9.51 1.28 10.80
C ARG A 132 10.70 1.34 11.77
N GLN A 133 10.65 0.58 12.86
CA GLN A 133 11.74 0.56 13.84
C GLN A 133 13.05 0.07 13.21
N ALA A 134 13.00 -0.98 12.40
CA ALA A 134 14.19 -1.49 11.69
C ALA A 134 14.83 -0.44 10.77
N VAL A 135 14.02 0.37 10.07
CA VAL A 135 14.52 1.48 9.25
C VAL A 135 15.17 2.56 10.12
N VAL A 136 14.53 2.95 11.21
CA VAL A 136 15.05 3.96 12.14
C VAL A 136 16.38 3.51 12.76
N ASP A 137 16.46 2.26 13.21
CA ASP A 137 17.68 1.70 13.78
C ASP A 137 18.83 1.69 12.75
N GLU A 138 18.53 1.39 11.48
CA GLU A 138 19.54 1.43 10.42
C GLU A 138 20.03 2.85 10.12
N MET A 139 19.16 3.86 10.17
CA MET A 139 19.54 5.26 9.96
C MET A 139 20.38 5.85 11.11
N GLN A 140 20.43 5.18 12.27
CA GLN A 140 21.19 5.61 13.44
C GLN A 140 22.56 4.93 13.58
N LYS A 141 22.88 3.97 12.71
CA LYS A 141 24.19 3.32 12.64
C LYS A 141 25.19 4.16 11.87
#